data_AF-A0AA38RZ22-F1
#
_entry.id   AF-A0AA38RZ22-F1
#
_cell.length_a   1.000
_cell.length_b   1.000
_cell.length_c   1.000
_cell.angle_alpha   90.00
_cell.angle_beta   90.00
_cell.angle_gamma   90.00
#
_symmetry.space_group_name_H-M   'P 1'
#
loop_
_entity.id
_entity.type
_entity.pdbx_description
1 polymer ?
#
loop_
_entity_poly.entity_id
_entity_poly.type
_entity_poly.pdbx_seq_one_letter_code
_entity_poly.pdbx_strand_id
1 'polypeptide(L)'
;MFRRRWSALPADPVYPSDLKQLGYFVNDVDEIRNIDDPNKYFKYFLTKNPRWNDRQRFAINEAIESLVHSRLEALGLQKTILPQGTPTSSPHVPIFVSSNIHEAQRIIVLFGESTQDLGIVAHRVIGGPGGVTKGSILSVVRAIQAADDDVNVWNKGVGIVVANPGQLWWWPEGGRGLTMSGRFAVPMQSAVHYGRPYDARLNAIPGHETVGRHVGSVFEEVLGRVVRRDAKLAVVAVTDVADEVERYLDDEERWKVWGPRMESLSLLGNFYGITEKIKCEGFKAFLAERARNWIGDAEPLDTPLANPEGTASRSSMGCPILSAGPDAYLAELLLIYAYPAALKFIREVATTEDFRNPRYEVNEAPPEPDDARYWRGYADKDDNKVDGEESRSPEPAPSALAPDVAAGKLDLANKSDDGNPAAAKDDAVPVAEEKEPDDTANRDREPNSDEPAETDPVPASKDHGTTPTMSDHKPPMAEAAPEKKKAGDEAKAQQLEFMRREVVHTIEQFEKLAVQKLEEGGRVGGSSDDDDDEDEDEDEDEI
;
A
#
# COMPACT_ATOMS: atom_id res chain seq x y z
N MET A 1 -47.53 6.05 7.99
CA MET A 1 -46.12 5.91 7.55
C MET A 1 -46.09 4.95 6.36
N PHE A 2 -45.68 5.40 5.17
CA PHE A 2 -45.64 4.55 3.97
C PHE A 2 -44.42 3.63 4.00
N ARG A 3 -44.63 2.31 4.03
CA ARG A 3 -43.56 1.31 3.91
C ARG A 3 -43.50 0.81 2.49
N ARG A 4 -42.36 0.96 1.82
CA ARG A 4 -42.12 0.32 0.51
C ARG A 4 -42.04 -1.20 0.71
N ARG A 5 -42.67 -1.95 -0.19
CA ARG A 5 -42.54 -3.43 -0.22
C ARG A 5 -41.14 -3.77 -0.76
N TRP A 6 -40.57 -4.89 -0.31
CA TRP A 6 -39.29 -5.40 -0.82
C TRP A 6 -39.30 -5.56 -2.35
N SER A 7 -40.42 -6.03 -2.91
CA SER A 7 -40.61 -6.18 -4.36
C SER A 7 -40.65 -4.86 -5.13
N ALA A 8 -40.79 -3.72 -4.45
CA ALA A 8 -40.80 -2.39 -5.05
C ALA A 8 -39.45 -1.67 -4.91
N LEU A 9 -38.44 -2.32 -4.32
CA LEU A 9 -37.08 -1.81 -4.24
C LEU A 9 -36.29 -2.24 -5.48
N PRO A 10 -35.33 -1.43 -5.96
CA PRO A 10 -34.50 -1.81 -7.09
C PRO A 10 -33.68 -3.07 -6.77
N ALA A 11 -33.59 -3.99 -7.71
CA ALA A 11 -32.75 -5.18 -7.58
C ALA A 11 -31.27 -4.78 -7.39
N ASP A 12 -30.51 -5.61 -6.69
CA ASP A 12 -29.07 -5.42 -6.55
C ASP A 12 -28.37 -5.65 -7.89
N PRO A 13 -27.40 -4.81 -8.29
CA PRO A 13 -26.74 -4.99 -9.57
C PRO A 13 -25.81 -6.21 -9.53
N VAL A 14 -25.80 -6.91 -10.65
CA VAL A 14 -25.00 -8.11 -10.89
C VAL A 14 -23.97 -7.76 -11.95
N TYR A 15 -22.70 -8.06 -11.65
CA TYR A 15 -21.58 -7.90 -12.54
C TYR A 15 -20.85 -9.25 -12.65
N PRO A 16 -20.35 -9.60 -13.85
CA PRO A 16 -19.48 -10.76 -14.00
C PRO A 16 -18.11 -10.48 -13.36
N SER A 17 -17.45 -11.50 -12.83
CA SER A 17 -16.10 -11.39 -12.24
C SER A 17 -15.01 -11.77 -13.26
N ASP A 18 -15.14 -11.27 -14.49
CA ASP A 18 -14.19 -11.46 -15.60
C ASP A 18 -13.87 -10.09 -16.22
N LEU A 19 -12.57 -9.79 -16.39
CA LEU A 19 -12.13 -8.47 -16.87
C LEU A 19 -12.75 -8.12 -18.23
N LYS A 20 -12.78 -9.07 -19.17
CA LYS A 20 -13.29 -8.85 -20.52
C LYS A 20 -14.80 -8.59 -20.51
N GLN A 21 -15.56 -9.37 -19.75
CA GLN A 21 -17.00 -9.17 -19.58
C GLN A 21 -17.33 -7.88 -18.81
N LEU A 22 -16.42 -7.40 -17.97
CA LEU A 22 -16.52 -6.08 -17.32
C LEU A 22 -16.13 -4.92 -18.24
N GLY A 23 -15.70 -5.19 -19.48
CA GLY A 23 -15.30 -4.17 -20.45
C GLY A 23 -13.84 -3.73 -20.31
N TYR A 24 -12.97 -4.58 -19.77
CA TYR A 24 -11.55 -4.29 -19.56
C TYR A 24 -10.64 -5.39 -20.14
N PHE A 25 -9.40 -5.02 -20.45
CA PHE A 25 -8.36 -5.96 -20.84
C PHE A 25 -7.01 -5.52 -20.24
N VAL A 26 -6.05 -6.44 -20.17
CA VAL A 26 -4.66 -6.11 -19.81
C VAL A 26 -3.90 -5.85 -21.11
N ASN A 27 -3.26 -4.69 -21.24
CA ASN A 27 -2.47 -4.35 -22.42
C ASN A 27 -1.05 -4.94 -22.35
N ASP A 28 -0.23 -4.62 -23.35
CA ASP A 28 1.16 -5.05 -23.50
C ASP A 28 2.12 -4.52 -22.42
N VAL A 29 1.78 -3.39 -21.80
CA VAL A 29 2.52 -2.81 -20.66
C VAL A 29 1.93 -3.17 -19.29
N ASP A 30 1.10 -4.21 -19.25
CA ASP A 30 0.52 -4.79 -18.03
C ASP A 30 -0.53 -3.93 -17.30
N GLU A 31 -1.11 -2.94 -17.96
CA GLU A 31 -2.13 -2.06 -17.40
C GLU A 31 -3.54 -2.52 -17.76
N ILE A 32 -4.47 -2.38 -16.81
CA ILE A 32 -5.89 -2.66 -17.04
C ILE A 32 -6.54 -1.45 -17.72
N ARG A 33 -6.98 -1.63 -18.97
CA ARG A 33 -7.57 -0.59 -19.82
C ARG A 33 -8.99 -0.96 -20.23
N ASN A 34 -9.81 0.06 -20.45
CA ASN A 34 -11.16 -0.14 -20.98
C ASN A 34 -11.12 -0.58 -22.45
N ILE A 35 -11.98 -1.55 -22.82
CA ILE A 35 -12.03 -2.09 -24.18
C ILE A 35 -12.53 -1.06 -25.19
N ASP A 36 -13.56 -0.28 -24.84
CA ASP A 36 -14.17 0.70 -25.75
C ASP A 36 -13.27 1.95 -25.95
N ASP A 37 -12.51 2.33 -24.91
CA ASP A 37 -11.55 3.42 -24.95
C ASP A 37 -10.27 3.06 -24.17
N PRO A 38 -9.25 2.50 -24.84
CA PRO A 38 -8.00 2.05 -24.21
C PRO A 38 -7.22 3.12 -23.44
N ASN A 39 -7.53 4.41 -23.63
CA ASN A 39 -6.89 5.49 -22.87
C ASN A 39 -7.45 5.62 -21.45
N LYS A 40 -8.58 4.97 -21.15
CA LYS A 40 -9.25 5.05 -19.85
C LYS A 40 -8.91 3.88 -18.96
N TYR A 41 -8.66 4.19 -17.70
CA TYR A 41 -8.54 3.25 -16.59
C TYR A 41 -9.92 2.85 -16.05
N PHE A 42 -9.92 2.07 -14.97
CA PHE A 42 -11.13 1.69 -14.24
C PHE A 42 -11.98 2.91 -13.87
N LYS A 43 -13.27 2.84 -14.21
CA LYS A 43 -14.27 3.86 -13.87
C LYS A 43 -15.14 3.38 -12.70
N TYR A 44 -14.84 3.87 -11.49
CA TYR A 44 -15.61 3.53 -10.30
C TYR A 44 -17.04 4.10 -10.31
N PHE A 45 -17.19 5.39 -10.63
CA PHE A 45 -18.49 6.07 -10.58
C PHE A 45 -19.31 5.80 -11.85
N LEU A 46 -20.05 4.69 -11.86
CA LEU A 46 -21.05 4.41 -12.89
C LEU A 46 -22.34 5.19 -12.65
N THR A 47 -22.76 5.29 -11.39
CA THR A 47 -23.97 5.99 -10.99
C THR A 47 -23.77 6.78 -9.69
N LYS A 48 -24.77 7.58 -9.30
CA LYS A 48 -24.79 8.23 -7.98
C LYS A 48 -25.14 7.28 -6.84
N ASN A 49 -25.60 6.06 -7.13
CA ASN A 49 -25.87 5.06 -6.10
C ASN A 49 -24.55 4.33 -5.77
N PRO A 50 -24.00 4.47 -4.55
CA PRO A 50 -22.73 3.85 -4.17
C PRO A 50 -22.77 2.33 -4.33
N ARG A 51 -23.93 1.70 -4.09
CA ARG A 51 -24.09 0.25 -4.19
C ARG A 51 -23.76 -0.30 -5.57
N TRP A 52 -24.09 0.43 -6.65
CA TRP A 52 -23.73 0.03 -8.01
C TRP A 52 -22.23 0.08 -8.23
N ASN A 53 -21.59 1.14 -7.76
CA ASN A 53 -20.15 1.34 -7.88
C ASN A 53 -19.38 0.30 -7.05
N ASP A 54 -19.84 0.02 -5.83
CA ASP A 54 -19.28 -0.99 -4.94
C ASP A 54 -19.42 -2.41 -5.51
N ARG A 55 -20.59 -2.76 -6.07
CA ARG A 55 -20.81 -4.07 -6.70
C ARG A 55 -19.92 -4.27 -7.92
N GLN A 56 -19.70 -3.22 -8.72
CA GLN A 56 -18.75 -3.29 -9.83
C GLN A 56 -17.32 -3.43 -9.32
N ARG A 57 -16.92 -2.63 -8.32
CA ARG A 57 -15.59 -2.71 -7.71
C ARG A 57 -15.33 -4.10 -7.11
N PHE A 58 -16.33 -4.70 -6.48
CA PHE A 58 -16.23 -6.05 -5.96
C PHE A 58 -15.90 -7.06 -7.07
N ALA A 59 -16.64 -7.01 -8.18
CA ALA A 59 -16.44 -7.92 -9.30
C ALA A 59 -15.10 -7.69 -10.04
N ILE A 60 -14.67 -6.43 -10.20
CA ILE A 60 -13.36 -6.16 -10.82
C ILE A 60 -12.21 -6.56 -9.91
N ASN A 61 -12.32 -6.37 -8.60
CA ASN A 61 -11.30 -6.81 -7.65
C ASN A 61 -11.15 -8.34 -7.66
N GLU A 62 -12.25 -9.07 -7.73
CA GLU A 62 -12.24 -10.53 -7.87
C GLU A 62 -11.56 -10.98 -9.17
N ALA A 63 -11.84 -10.29 -10.29
CA ALA A 63 -11.19 -10.59 -11.57
C ALA A 63 -9.68 -10.29 -11.54
N ILE A 64 -9.28 -9.20 -10.90
CA ILE A 64 -7.88 -8.82 -10.67
C ILE A 64 -7.16 -9.85 -9.80
N GLU A 65 -7.79 -10.25 -8.70
CA GLU A 65 -7.25 -11.25 -7.78
C GLU A 65 -7.03 -12.59 -8.51
N SER A 66 -8.00 -13.05 -9.30
CA SER A 66 -7.85 -14.26 -10.11
C SER A 66 -6.66 -14.17 -11.08
N LEU A 67 -6.46 -13.00 -11.71
CA LEU A 67 -5.32 -12.75 -12.59
C LEU A 67 -3.99 -12.79 -11.82
N VAL A 68 -3.91 -12.12 -10.67
CA VAL A 68 -2.70 -12.10 -9.81
C VAL A 68 -2.38 -13.50 -9.30
N HIS A 69 -3.38 -14.23 -8.82
CA HIS A 69 -3.23 -15.62 -8.36
C HIS A 69 -2.69 -16.53 -9.45
N SER A 70 -3.26 -16.47 -10.67
CA SER A 70 -2.78 -17.27 -11.80
C SER A 70 -1.32 -16.97 -12.14
N ARG A 71 -0.90 -15.70 -12.00
CA ARG A 71 0.49 -15.29 -12.23
C ARG A 71 1.43 -15.71 -11.11
N LEU A 72 0.99 -15.73 -9.85
CA LEU A 72 1.77 -16.28 -8.73
C LEU A 72 1.97 -17.79 -8.90
N GLU A 73 0.94 -18.51 -9.35
CA GLU A 73 1.02 -19.93 -9.66
C GLU A 73 2.01 -20.22 -10.80
N ALA A 74 2.01 -19.38 -11.84
CA ALA A 74 3.01 -19.45 -12.92
C ALA A 74 4.45 -19.15 -12.45
N LEU A 75 4.63 -18.45 -11.33
CA LEU A 75 5.92 -18.23 -10.67
C LEU A 75 6.31 -19.37 -9.71
N GLY A 76 5.56 -20.48 -9.70
CA GLY A 76 5.88 -21.67 -8.90
C GLY A 76 5.43 -21.60 -7.43
N LEU A 77 4.56 -20.63 -7.09
CA LEU A 77 3.87 -20.60 -5.81
C LEU A 77 2.60 -21.45 -5.89
N GLN A 78 2.20 -22.02 -4.76
CA GLN A 78 1.02 -22.85 -4.64
C GLN A 78 0.10 -22.27 -3.57
N LYS A 79 -1.19 -22.23 -3.89
CA LYS A 79 -2.21 -21.83 -2.93
C LYS A 79 -2.40 -22.95 -1.92
N THR A 80 -2.32 -22.59 -0.65
CA THR A 80 -2.71 -23.47 0.47
C THR A 80 -3.70 -22.73 1.36
N ILE A 81 -4.38 -23.45 2.24
CA ILE A 81 -5.45 -22.90 3.07
C ILE A 81 -5.13 -23.08 4.55
N LEU A 82 -5.54 -22.09 5.34
CA LEU A 82 -5.49 -22.12 6.79
C LEU A 82 -6.91 -22.03 7.37
N PRO A 83 -7.23 -22.76 8.45
CA PRO A 83 -6.37 -23.75 9.12
C PRO A 83 -6.12 -24.98 8.24
N GLN A 84 -4.96 -25.63 8.42
CA GLN A 84 -4.61 -26.79 7.60
C GLN A 84 -5.60 -27.96 7.77
N GLY A 85 -5.90 -28.65 6.67
CA GLY A 85 -6.85 -29.78 6.66
C GLY A 85 -8.33 -29.39 6.63
N THR A 86 -8.64 -28.10 6.64
CA THR A 86 -10.01 -27.60 6.49
C THR A 86 -10.55 -27.91 5.08
N PRO A 87 -11.79 -28.38 4.92
CA PRO A 87 -12.39 -28.51 3.59
C PRO A 87 -12.52 -27.14 2.90
N THR A 88 -12.32 -27.06 1.59
CA THR A 88 -12.45 -25.80 0.82
C THR A 88 -13.86 -25.19 0.85
N SER A 89 -14.88 -25.96 1.25
CA SER A 89 -16.24 -25.47 1.47
C SER A 89 -16.49 -24.88 2.88
N SER A 90 -15.53 -25.03 3.79
CA SER A 90 -15.61 -24.55 5.18
C SER A 90 -14.81 -23.26 5.36
N PRO A 91 -15.04 -22.48 6.43
CA PRO A 91 -14.31 -21.24 6.66
C PRO A 91 -12.79 -21.42 6.66
N HIS A 92 -12.12 -20.78 5.71
CA HIS A 92 -10.67 -20.85 5.55
C HIS A 92 -10.10 -19.56 4.93
N VAL A 93 -8.82 -19.33 5.14
CA VAL A 93 -8.04 -18.23 4.54
C VAL A 93 -7.01 -18.83 3.58
N PRO A 94 -7.02 -18.46 2.28
CA PRO A 94 -5.96 -18.89 1.36
C PRO A 94 -4.69 -18.08 1.62
N ILE A 95 -3.53 -18.71 1.43
CA ILE A 95 -2.20 -18.09 1.38
C ILE A 95 -1.42 -18.68 0.19
N PHE A 96 -0.29 -18.09 -0.18
CA PHE A 96 0.64 -18.72 -1.13
C PHE A 96 1.93 -19.16 -0.45
N VAL A 97 2.43 -20.32 -0.85
CA VAL A 97 3.75 -20.84 -0.46
C VAL A 97 4.51 -21.30 -1.69
N SER A 98 5.83 -21.14 -1.73
CA SER A 98 6.64 -21.68 -2.83
C SER A 98 6.67 -23.21 -2.80
N SER A 99 6.79 -23.84 -3.97
CA SER A 99 6.82 -25.31 -4.07
C SER A 99 8.00 -25.98 -3.34
N ASN A 100 9.11 -25.27 -3.14
CA ASN A 100 10.31 -25.73 -2.42
C ASN A 100 10.29 -25.46 -0.90
N ILE A 101 9.15 -25.01 -0.33
CA ILE A 101 9.07 -24.50 1.05
C ILE A 101 9.59 -25.48 2.12
N HIS A 102 9.46 -26.79 1.88
CA HIS A 102 9.88 -27.85 2.81
C HIS A 102 11.41 -28.05 2.86
N GLU A 103 12.12 -27.68 1.80
CA GLU A 103 13.56 -27.91 1.65
C GLU A 103 14.37 -26.63 1.80
N ALA A 104 13.71 -25.48 1.63
CA ALA A 104 14.31 -24.16 1.70
C ALA A 104 15.00 -23.90 3.05
N GLN A 105 16.26 -23.47 2.99
CA GLN A 105 17.06 -23.11 4.17
C GLN A 105 16.75 -21.71 4.69
N ARG A 106 16.17 -20.86 3.83
CA ARG A 106 15.76 -19.50 4.15
C ARG A 106 14.37 -19.27 3.60
N ILE A 107 13.49 -18.73 4.42
CA ILE A 107 12.13 -18.38 4.05
C ILE A 107 11.98 -16.86 4.13
N ILE A 108 11.47 -16.26 3.05
CA ILE A 108 10.97 -14.89 3.07
C ILE A 108 9.45 -14.93 3.26
N VAL A 109 8.98 -14.32 4.33
CA VAL A 109 7.55 -14.23 4.65
C VAL A 109 7.07 -12.81 4.37
N LEU A 110 6.07 -12.69 3.51
CA LEU A 110 5.49 -11.42 3.07
C LEU A 110 4.10 -11.28 3.69
N PHE A 111 3.97 -10.35 4.63
CA PHE A 111 2.70 -9.91 5.19
C PHE A 111 2.29 -8.59 4.54
N GLY A 112 1.25 -8.62 3.70
CA GLY A 112 0.61 -7.41 3.17
C GLY A 112 -0.23 -6.69 4.22
N GLU A 113 -1.02 -5.70 3.81
CA GLU A 113 -1.95 -4.98 4.70
C GLU A 113 -3.24 -5.76 4.95
N SER A 114 -3.90 -5.54 6.08
CA SER A 114 -5.19 -6.20 6.41
C SER A 114 -6.39 -5.67 5.62
N THR A 115 -6.19 -4.65 4.78
CA THR A 115 -7.25 -4.04 3.98
C THR A 115 -7.24 -4.51 2.52
N GLN A 116 -6.21 -5.24 2.11
CA GLN A 116 -6.00 -5.70 0.73
C GLN A 116 -6.39 -7.17 0.56
N ASP A 117 -6.78 -7.53 -0.66
CA ASP A 117 -6.97 -8.94 -1.06
C ASP A 117 -5.62 -9.67 -1.18
N LEU A 118 -5.62 -11.00 -1.14
CA LEU A 118 -4.39 -11.80 -1.22
C LEU A 118 -3.55 -11.44 -2.46
N GLY A 119 -2.29 -11.10 -2.22
CA GLY A 119 -1.34 -10.75 -3.27
C GLY A 119 -1.52 -9.34 -3.86
N ILE A 120 -2.53 -8.58 -3.42
CA ILE A 120 -2.71 -7.19 -3.81
C ILE A 120 -1.93 -6.28 -2.86
N VAL A 121 -1.31 -5.23 -3.41
CA VAL A 121 -0.62 -4.20 -2.62
C VAL A 121 -1.36 -2.88 -2.72
N ALA A 122 -1.67 -2.41 -3.94
CA ALA A 122 -2.43 -1.18 -4.13
C ALA A 122 -3.29 -1.23 -5.40
N HIS A 123 -4.61 -1.27 -5.25
CA HIS A 123 -5.55 -1.22 -6.37
C HIS A 123 -5.40 0.04 -7.22
N ARG A 124 -4.97 1.17 -6.63
CA ARG A 124 -4.74 2.42 -7.38
C ARG A 124 -3.60 2.31 -8.40
N VAL A 125 -2.60 1.47 -8.12
CA VAL A 125 -1.49 1.22 -9.04
C VAL A 125 -1.91 0.17 -10.07
N ILE A 126 -2.62 -0.87 -9.65
CA ILE A 126 -3.19 -1.87 -10.58
C ILE A 126 -4.10 -1.22 -11.62
N GLY A 127 -4.99 -0.35 -11.18
CA GLY A 127 -5.91 0.41 -12.02
C GLY A 127 -5.30 1.69 -12.61
N GLY A 128 -3.98 1.86 -12.56
CA GLY A 128 -3.29 3.08 -12.97
C GLY A 128 -1.94 2.80 -13.66
N PRO A 129 -1.07 3.82 -13.76
CA PRO A 129 0.27 3.66 -14.32
C PRO A 129 1.11 2.63 -13.57
N GLY A 130 1.67 1.66 -14.30
CA GLY A 130 2.49 0.57 -13.77
C GLY A 130 1.77 -0.77 -13.63
N GLY A 131 0.43 -0.76 -13.66
CA GLY A 131 -0.36 -1.95 -13.92
C GLY A 131 -0.33 -3.04 -12.84
N VAL A 132 -0.73 -4.24 -13.26
CA VAL A 132 -1.02 -5.38 -12.36
C VAL A 132 0.23 -5.82 -11.60
N THR A 133 1.37 -5.97 -12.28
CA THR A 133 2.62 -6.41 -11.66
C THR A 133 3.10 -5.43 -10.60
N LYS A 134 3.10 -4.12 -10.89
CA LYS A 134 3.61 -3.11 -9.94
C LYS A 134 2.71 -2.97 -8.71
N GLY A 135 1.40 -3.04 -8.90
CA GLY A 135 0.42 -2.87 -7.81
C GLY A 135 0.13 -4.14 -7.00
N SER A 136 0.84 -5.23 -7.25
CA SER A 136 0.68 -6.53 -6.57
C SER A 136 2.02 -7.06 -6.06
N ILE A 137 1.96 -8.16 -5.30
CA ILE A 137 3.14 -8.82 -4.74
C ILE A 137 4.03 -9.45 -5.82
N LEU A 138 3.56 -9.52 -7.08
CA LEU A 138 4.31 -10.08 -8.22
C LEU A 138 5.67 -9.42 -8.40
N SER A 139 5.77 -8.09 -8.24
CA SER A 139 7.06 -7.38 -8.31
C SER A 139 8.05 -7.90 -7.27
N VAL A 140 7.58 -8.13 -6.04
CA VAL A 140 8.41 -8.59 -4.91
C VAL A 140 8.85 -10.03 -5.13
N VAL A 141 7.91 -10.92 -5.51
CA VAL A 141 8.22 -12.34 -5.78
C VAL A 141 9.22 -12.46 -6.93
N ARG A 142 9.02 -11.72 -8.03
CA ARG A 142 9.96 -11.69 -9.15
C ARG A 142 11.33 -11.16 -8.73
N ALA A 143 11.39 -10.13 -7.88
CA ALA A 143 12.66 -9.59 -7.40
C ALA A 143 13.41 -10.57 -6.48
N ILE A 144 12.70 -11.37 -5.68
CA ILE A 144 13.29 -12.44 -4.87
C ILE A 144 13.86 -13.55 -5.78
N GLN A 145 13.12 -13.93 -6.82
CA GLN A 145 13.52 -15.01 -7.75
C GLN A 145 14.60 -14.58 -8.76
N ALA A 146 14.55 -13.36 -9.28
CA ALA A 146 15.52 -12.85 -10.26
C ALA A 146 16.95 -12.75 -9.71
N ALA A 147 17.12 -12.75 -8.38
CA ALA A 147 18.43 -12.82 -7.78
C ALA A 147 19.10 -14.22 -7.95
N ASP A 148 18.40 -15.24 -8.48
CA ASP A 148 18.89 -16.62 -8.65
C ASP A 148 19.80 -16.77 -9.90
N ASP A 149 19.77 -15.79 -10.81
CA ASP A 149 20.52 -15.83 -12.07
C ASP A 149 21.98 -15.34 -11.95
N ASP A 150 22.34 -14.78 -10.79
CA ASP A 150 23.71 -14.35 -10.49
C ASP A 150 24.43 -15.40 -9.62
N VAL A 151 25.76 -15.35 -9.52
CA VAL A 151 26.62 -16.21 -8.67
C VAL A 151 26.30 -16.08 -7.14
N ASN A 152 25.20 -15.42 -6.80
CA ASN A 152 24.75 -15.05 -5.48
C ASN A 152 24.09 -16.25 -4.76
N VAL A 153 24.86 -16.85 -3.86
CA VAL A 153 24.47 -17.98 -3.01
C VAL A 153 23.26 -17.67 -2.09
N TRP A 154 22.94 -16.40 -1.83
CA TRP A 154 22.04 -16.03 -0.72
C TRP A 154 20.57 -16.35 -0.97
N ASN A 155 20.10 -16.34 -2.22
CA ASN A 155 18.69 -16.58 -2.54
C ASN A 155 18.42 -17.94 -3.18
N LYS A 156 19.47 -18.70 -3.53
CA LYS A 156 19.33 -20.03 -4.12
C LYS A 156 18.47 -20.94 -3.24
N GLY A 157 17.31 -21.31 -3.76
CA GLY A 157 16.37 -22.17 -3.05
C GLY A 157 15.69 -21.50 -1.85
N VAL A 158 15.57 -20.17 -1.84
CA VAL A 158 14.72 -19.45 -0.88
C VAL A 158 13.27 -19.90 -1.04
N GLY A 159 12.61 -20.14 0.08
CA GLY A 159 11.18 -20.36 0.15
C GLY A 159 10.44 -19.05 0.33
N ILE A 160 9.25 -18.93 -0.24
CA ILE A 160 8.42 -17.72 -0.13
C ILE A 160 7.09 -18.09 0.50
N VAL A 161 6.62 -17.27 1.44
CA VAL A 161 5.26 -17.32 1.97
C VAL A 161 4.61 -15.96 1.75
N VAL A 162 3.44 -15.92 1.12
CA VAL A 162 2.60 -14.71 1.01
C VAL A 162 1.36 -14.93 1.87
N ALA A 163 1.30 -14.23 3.01
CA ALA A 163 0.20 -14.30 3.95
C ALA A 163 -1.03 -13.51 3.47
N ASN A 164 -2.18 -13.76 4.09
CA ASN A 164 -3.45 -13.13 3.76
C ASN A 164 -4.13 -12.55 5.01
N PRO A 165 -3.58 -11.44 5.53
CA PRO A 165 -4.13 -10.80 6.71
C PRO A 165 -5.44 -10.06 6.42
N GLY A 166 -5.80 -9.86 5.14
CA GLY A 166 -6.95 -9.05 4.77
C GLY A 166 -8.27 -9.80 4.64
N GLN A 167 -8.25 -11.03 4.15
CA GLN A 167 -9.49 -11.76 3.82
C GLN A 167 -9.99 -12.65 4.96
N LEU A 168 -10.09 -12.09 6.17
CA LEU A 168 -10.44 -12.82 7.39
C LEU A 168 -11.95 -12.92 7.68
N TRP A 169 -12.78 -12.37 6.80
CA TRP A 169 -14.25 -12.44 6.91
C TRP A 169 -14.81 -13.53 6.00
N TRP A 170 -15.28 -14.64 6.56
CA TRP A 170 -15.85 -15.71 5.75
C TRP A 170 -17.19 -15.29 5.15
N TRP A 171 -17.32 -15.46 3.83
CA TRP A 171 -18.57 -15.29 3.10
C TRP A 171 -19.09 -16.66 2.65
N PRO A 172 -20.10 -17.22 3.35
CA PRO A 172 -20.58 -18.58 3.08
C PRO A 172 -21.07 -18.81 1.65
N GLU A 173 -21.83 -17.86 1.08
CA GLU A 173 -22.39 -18.03 -0.26
C GLU A 173 -21.33 -17.90 -1.37
N GLY A 174 -20.22 -17.20 -1.09
CA GLY A 174 -19.08 -17.12 -1.99
C GLY A 174 -18.04 -18.21 -1.76
N GLY A 175 -18.13 -18.96 -0.66
CA GLY A 175 -17.14 -19.98 -0.29
C GLY A 175 -15.72 -19.42 -0.13
N ARG A 176 -15.58 -18.17 0.34
CA ARG A 176 -14.27 -17.50 0.45
C ARG A 176 -14.21 -16.47 1.56
N GLY A 177 -12.99 -16.13 1.97
CA GLY A 177 -12.70 -14.95 2.79
C GLY A 177 -12.84 -13.63 2.00
N LEU A 178 -13.19 -12.56 2.70
CA LEU A 178 -13.30 -11.20 2.19
C LEU A 178 -12.61 -10.20 3.11
N THR A 179 -12.17 -9.08 2.54
CA THR A 179 -11.72 -7.92 3.31
C THR A 179 -12.88 -7.26 4.05
N MET A 180 -12.56 -6.46 5.08
CA MET A 180 -13.56 -5.67 5.81
C MET A 180 -14.35 -4.74 4.89
N SER A 181 -13.73 -4.22 3.83
CA SER A 181 -14.40 -3.40 2.82
C SER A 181 -15.24 -4.27 1.87
N GLY A 182 -14.71 -5.41 1.42
CA GLY A 182 -15.38 -6.31 0.48
C GLY A 182 -16.73 -6.84 0.99
N ARG A 183 -16.87 -7.07 2.31
CA ARG A 183 -18.13 -7.58 2.90
C ARG A 183 -19.34 -6.68 2.66
N PHE A 184 -19.14 -5.36 2.52
CA PHE A 184 -20.23 -4.42 2.26
C PHE A 184 -20.73 -4.48 0.82
N ALA A 185 -19.98 -5.11 -0.08
CA ALA A 185 -20.27 -5.21 -1.49
C ALA A 185 -20.67 -6.63 -1.93
N VAL A 186 -20.90 -7.58 -1.02
CA VAL A 186 -21.43 -8.91 -1.39
C VAL A 186 -22.83 -8.80 -2.02
N PRO A 187 -23.25 -9.70 -2.93
CA PRO A 187 -24.61 -9.72 -3.49
C PRO A 187 -25.71 -9.68 -2.42
N MET A 188 -26.72 -8.84 -2.63
CA MET A 188 -27.89 -8.70 -1.75
C MET A 188 -29.20 -8.73 -2.54
N GLN A 189 -30.34 -8.69 -1.85
CA GLN A 189 -31.65 -8.72 -2.50
C GLN A 189 -32.00 -7.42 -3.24
N SER A 190 -31.41 -6.29 -2.85
CA SER A 190 -31.76 -4.98 -3.40
C SER A 190 -30.60 -3.98 -3.33
N ALA A 191 -30.54 -3.07 -4.30
CA ALA A 191 -29.53 -2.02 -4.42
C ALA A 191 -29.61 -0.90 -3.35
N VAL A 192 -30.51 -1.02 -2.37
CA VAL A 192 -30.59 -0.10 -1.22
C VAL A 192 -30.07 -0.74 0.08
N HIS A 193 -29.49 -1.95 0.01
CA HIS A 193 -28.85 -2.58 1.16
C HIS A 193 -27.52 -1.92 1.51
N TYR A 194 -27.21 -1.90 2.82
CA TYR A 194 -25.95 -1.38 3.37
C TYR A 194 -24.91 -2.46 3.66
N GLY A 195 -25.08 -3.68 3.12
CA GLY A 195 -24.22 -4.84 3.39
C GLY A 195 -24.72 -5.70 4.55
N ARG A 196 -23.84 -6.55 5.08
CA ARG A 196 -24.16 -7.52 6.16
C ARG A 196 -23.38 -7.19 7.43
N PRO A 197 -24.04 -7.25 8.61
CA PRO A 197 -23.32 -7.17 9.89
C PRO A 197 -22.44 -8.41 10.08
N TYR A 198 -21.43 -8.28 10.94
CA TYR A 198 -20.62 -9.40 11.36
C TYR A 198 -21.41 -10.30 12.32
N ASP A 199 -21.56 -11.57 11.95
CA ASP A 199 -21.99 -12.66 12.82
C ASP A 199 -20.85 -13.68 12.93
N ALA A 200 -20.27 -13.83 14.13
CA ALA A 200 -19.15 -14.74 14.36
C ALA A 200 -19.47 -16.19 14.00
N ARG A 201 -20.72 -16.65 14.19
CA ARG A 201 -21.11 -18.04 13.87
C ARG A 201 -21.05 -18.35 12.37
N LEU A 202 -21.20 -17.33 11.55
CA LEU A 202 -21.27 -17.46 10.09
C LEU A 202 -19.99 -16.98 9.40
N ASN A 203 -19.37 -15.93 9.93
CA ASN A 203 -18.33 -15.20 9.22
C ASN A 203 -16.94 -15.31 9.87
N ALA A 204 -16.82 -15.90 11.07
CA ALA A 204 -15.52 -16.15 11.65
C ALA A 204 -14.81 -17.29 10.92
N ILE A 205 -13.51 -17.14 10.70
CA ILE A 205 -12.64 -18.24 10.30
C ILE A 205 -11.90 -18.69 11.56
N PRO A 206 -12.10 -19.94 12.03
CA PRO A 206 -11.50 -20.41 13.27
C PRO A 206 -9.98 -20.24 13.29
N GLY A 207 -9.44 -19.61 14.33
CA GLY A 207 -7.99 -19.34 14.45
C GLY A 207 -7.49 -18.13 13.66
N HIS A 208 -8.37 -17.45 12.93
CA HIS A 208 -8.06 -16.30 12.09
C HIS A 208 -9.05 -15.15 12.31
N GLU A 209 -9.65 -15.06 13.49
CA GLU A 209 -10.70 -14.09 13.80
C GLU A 209 -10.18 -12.64 13.83
N THR A 210 -8.87 -12.47 14.00
CA THR A 210 -8.18 -11.18 13.98
C THR A 210 -6.88 -11.28 13.18
N VAL A 211 -6.33 -10.12 12.79
CA VAL A 211 -5.03 -10.04 12.09
C VAL A 211 -3.93 -10.71 12.92
N GLY A 212 -3.83 -10.40 14.22
CA GLY A 212 -2.84 -11.04 15.12
C GLY A 212 -3.00 -12.55 15.26
N ARG A 213 -4.25 -13.07 15.22
CA ARG A 213 -4.50 -14.52 15.19
C ARG A 213 -4.03 -15.15 13.88
N HIS A 214 -4.26 -14.48 12.76
CA HIS A 214 -3.73 -14.92 11.46
C HIS A 214 -2.20 -14.92 11.42
N VAL A 215 -1.54 -13.85 11.92
CA VAL A 215 -0.07 -13.82 12.07
C VAL A 215 0.41 -15.02 12.88
N GLY A 216 -0.19 -15.26 14.05
CA GLY A 216 0.16 -16.40 14.89
C GLY A 216 0.01 -17.75 14.16
N SER A 217 -1.09 -17.97 13.45
CA SER A 217 -1.29 -19.20 12.66
C SER A 217 -0.26 -19.35 11.53
N VAL A 218 0.15 -18.26 10.86
CA VAL A 218 1.23 -18.35 9.85
C VAL A 218 2.53 -18.80 10.51
N PHE A 219 2.91 -18.23 11.66
CA PHE A 219 4.09 -18.71 12.39
C PHE A 219 3.93 -20.17 12.83
N GLU A 220 2.84 -20.51 13.51
CA GLU A 220 2.67 -21.81 14.16
C GLU A 220 2.38 -22.96 13.19
N GLU A 221 1.47 -22.77 12.23
CA GLU A 221 1.01 -23.82 11.31
C GLU A 221 1.86 -23.88 10.04
N VAL A 222 2.33 -22.75 9.50
CA VAL A 222 3.14 -22.74 8.29
C VAL A 222 4.61 -22.85 8.65
N LEU A 223 5.16 -21.86 9.35
CA LEU A 223 6.61 -21.82 9.64
C LEU A 223 7.04 -22.87 10.67
N GLY A 224 6.12 -23.32 11.53
CA GLY A 224 6.37 -24.30 12.59
C GLY A 224 6.20 -25.76 12.16
N ARG A 225 5.33 -26.05 11.19
CA ARG A 225 5.00 -27.44 10.78
C ARG A 225 5.40 -27.79 9.36
N VAL A 226 5.34 -26.83 8.43
CA VAL A 226 5.61 -27.06 7.00
C VAL A 226 7.08 -26.82 6.69
N VAL A 227 7.63 -25.73 7.21
CA VAL A 227 9.02 -25.31 6.99
C VAL A 227 9.98 -26.13 7.86
N ARG A 228 11.19 -26.39 7.33
CA ARG A 228 12.31 -26.95 8.10
C ARG A 228 12.56 -26.20 9.42
N ARG A 229 12.77 -26.95 10.51
CA ARG A 229 12.95 -26.38 11.85
C ARG A 229 14.16 -25.46 12.00
N ASP A 230 15.19 -25.66 11.19
CA ASP A 230 16.43 -24.88 11.19
C ASP A 230 16.45 -23.79 10.11
N ALA A 231 15.39 -23.67 9.29
CA ALA A 231 15.33 -22.64 8.27
C ALA A 231 15.30 -21.24 8.91
N LYS A 232 16.07 -20.33 8.31
CA LYS A 232 16.15 -18.91 8.67
C LYS A 232 14.96 -18.14 8.12
N LEU A 233 14.47 -17.18 8.89
CA LEU A 233 13.24 -16.43 8.59
C LEU A 233 13.57 -14.95 8.37
N ALA A 234 13.30 -14.45 7.18
CA ALA A 234 13.29 -13.03 6.86
C ALA A 234 11.84 -12.59 6.69
N VAL A 235 11.38 -11.61 7.47
CA VAL A 235 9.98 -11.18 7.45
C VAL A 235 9.88 -9.77 6.89
N VAL A 236 8.97 -9.56 5.95
CA VAL A 236 8.54 -8.24 5.48
C VAL A 236 7.09 -8.06 5.88
N ALA A 237 6.77 -7.01 6.63
CA ALA A 237 5.42 -6.74 7.10
C ALA A 237 5.04 -5.28 6.91
N VAL A 238 3.77 -5.04 6.57
CA VAL A 238 3.27 -3.71 6.18
C VAL A 238 2.23 -3.21 7.19
N THR A 239 2.44 -2.00 7.68
CA THR A 239 1.49 -1.18 8.46
C THR A 239 0.92 -1.89 9.69
N ASP A 240 -0.40 -2.02 9.79
CA ASP A 240 -1.09 -2.62 10.93
C ASP A 240 -0.69 -4.10 11.14
N VAL A 241 -0.39 -4.82 10.06
CA VAL A 241 0.08 -6.20 10.15
C VAL A 241 1.52 -6.28 10.66
N ALA A 242 2.34 -5.26 10.40
CA ALA A 242 3.67 -5.15 10.99
C ALA A 242 3.60 -5.02 12.52
N ASP A 243 2.64 -4.23 13.03
CA ASP A 243 2.40 -4.11 14.47
C ASP A 243 2.00 -5.45 15.09
N GLU A 244 1.17 -6.24 14.41
CA GLU A 244 0.78 -7.58 14.88
C GLU A 244 1.93 -8.60 14.83
N VAL A 245 2.84 -8.49 13.85
CA VAL A 245 4.07 -9.30 13.80
C VAL A 245 4.98 -8.98 14.98
N GLU A 246 5.19 -7.69 15.28
CA GLU A 246 5.98 -7.29 16.44
C GLU A 246 5.31 -7.72 17.75
N ARG A 247 4.00 -7.50 17.91
CA ARG A 247 3.24 -7.94 19.08
C ARG A 247 3.32 -9.45 19.29
N TYR A 248 3.31 -10.23 18.20
CA TYR A 248 3.46 -11.68 18.29
C TYR A 248 4.87 -12.09 18.75
N LEU A 249 5.92 -11.41 18.28
CA LEU A 249 7.31 -11.69 18.62
C LEU A 249 7.75 -11.10 19.98
N ASP A 250 7.08 -10.06 20.46
CA ASP A 250 7.29 -9.42 21.76
C ASP A 250 6.68 -10.21 22.94
N ASP A 251 6.93 -11.51 22.93
CA ASP A 251 6.51 -12.46 23.96
C ASP A 251 7.65 -13.44 24.23
N GLU A 252 8.05 -13.61 25.49
CA GLU A 252 9.23 -14.40 25.87
C GLU A 252 9.13 -15.87 25.43
N GLU A 253 7.95 -16.49 25.52
CA GLU A 253 7.79 -17.90 25.16
C GLU A 253 7.83 -18.10 23.64
N ARG A 254 7.20 -17.21 22.88
CA ARG A 254 7.29 -17.21 21.42
C ARG A 254 8.69 -16.86 20.96
N TRP A 255 9.34 -15.88 21.56
CA TRP A 255 10.69 -15.46 21.19
C TRP A 255 11.72 -16.57 21.40
N LYS A 256 11.60 -17.38 22.47
CA LYS A 256 12.44 -18.57 22.65
C LYS A 256 12.36 -19.55 21.48
N VAL A 257 11.20 -19.66 20.83
CA VAL A 257 10.98 -20.55 19.68
C VAL A 257 11.45 -19.89 18.38
N TRP A 258 11.09 -18.64 18.16
CA TRP A 258 11.28 -17.96 16.86
C TRP A 258 12.58 -17.20 16.76
N GLY A 259 13.04 -16.56 17.84
CA GLY A 259 14.25 -15.74 17.89
C GLY A 259 15.49 -16.41 17.29
N PRO A 260 15.82 -17.69 17.61
CA PRO A 260 16.96 -18.38 16.99
C PRO A 260 16.87 -18.59 15.46
N ARG A 261 15.65 -18.53 14.91
CA ARG A 261 15.37 -18.69 13.48
C ARG A 261 15.25 -17.36 12.74
N MET A 262 14.88 -16.28 13.44
CA MET A 262 14.77 -14.95 12.84
C MET A 262 16.12 -14.47 12.32
N GLU A 263 16.16 -14.06 11.07
CA GLU A 263 17.34 -13.52 10.40
C GLU A 263 17.25 -12.01 10.28
N SER A 264 16.12 -11.50 9.78
CA SER A 264 15.84 -10.08 9.62
C SER A 264 14.34 -9.77 9.69
N LEU A 265 14.02 -8.50 9.99
CA LEU A 265 12.65 -7.99 10.03
C LEU A 265 12.57 -6.61 9.35
N SER A 266 11.88 -6.57 8.21
CA SER A 266 11.64 -5.35 7.44
C SER A 266 10.22 -4.87 7.70
N LEU A 267 10.09 -3.80 8.47
CA LEU A 267 8.82 -3.18 8.83
C LEU A 267 8.56 -2.02 7.88
N LEU A 268 7.36 -1.91 7.33
CA LEU A 268 6.99 -0.84 6.42
C LEU A 268 5.80 -0.07 7.00
N GLY A 269 6.07 1.07 7.65
CA GLY A 269 5.04 1.94 8.22
C GLY A 269 4.41 1.43 9.51
N ASN A 270 5.17 0.71 10.36
CA ASN A 270 4.68 0.24 11.65
C ASN A 270 4.71 1.35 12.73
N PHE A 271 3.91 1.18 13.78
CA PHE A 271 3.78 2.08 14.92
C PHE A 271 3.84 1.38 16.30
N TYR A 272 4.01 0.06 16.36
CA TYR A 272 3.96 -0.73 17.61
C TYR A 272 4.82 -0.14 18.73
N GLY A 273 6.11 0.12 18.48
CA GLY A 273 7.05 0.64 19.48
C GLY A 273 6.70 2.02 20.05
N ILE A 274 5.81 2.78 19.39
CA ILE A 274 5.27 4.05 19.90
C ILE A 274 4.08 3.79 20.82
N THR A 275 3.23 2.84 20.45
CA THR A 275 1.97 2.54 21.16
C THR A 275 2.16 1.60 22.35
N GLU A 276 3.15 0.72 22.28
CA GLU A 276 3.42 -0.30 23.27
C GLU A 276 4.91 -0.34 23.60
N LYS A 277 5.23 -0.50 24.88
CA LYS A 277 6.61 -0.71 25.31
C LYS A 277 7.01 -2.16 25.00
N ILE A 278 8.07 -2.34 24.20
CA ILE A 278 8.67 -3.65 23.93
C ILE A 278 9.12 -4.31 25.26
N LYS A 279 8.65 -5.53 25.51
CA LYS A 279 8.76 -6.24 26.79
C LYS A 279 9.85 -7.31 26.75
N CYS A 280 9.98 -8.02 25.64
CA CYS A 280 10.94 -9.09 25.47
C CYS A 280 12.33 -8.52 25.16
N GLU A 281 13.30 -8.72 26.06
CA GLU A 281 14.64 -8.14 25.91
C GLU A 281 15.39 -8.75 24.71
N GLY A 282 15.18 -10.04 24.45
CA GLY A 282 15.76 -10.71 23.27
C GLY A 282 15.23 -10.12 21.96
N PHE A 283 13.91 -9.87 21.89
CA PHE A 283 13.29 -9.26 20.72
C PHE A 283 13.73 -7.80 20.54
N LYS A 284 13.79 -7.03 21.64
CA LYS A 284 14.29 -5.65 21.63
C LYS A 284 15.71 -5.54 21.10
N ALA A 285 16.62 -6.43 21.54
CA ALA A 285 17.98 -6.49 21.01
C ALA A 285 17.99 -6.82 19.51
N PHE A 286 17.15 -7.78 19.09
CA PHE A 286 16.99 -8.13 17.68
C PHE A 286 16.46 -6.96 16.84
N LEU A 287 15.48 -6.19 17.32
CA LEU A 287 14.96 -5.02 16.60
C LEU A 287 16.08 -4.01 16.32
N ALA A 288 16.89 -3.70 17.33
CA ALA A 288 17.99 -2.74 17.18
C ALA A 288 19.03 -3.23 16.17
N GLU A 289 19.36 -4.54 16.18
CA GLU A 289 20.47 -5.10 15.41
C GLU A 289 20.08 -5.60 14.02
N ARG A 290 18.85 -6.08 13.83
CA ARG A 290 18.43 -6.90 12.67
C ARG A 290 17.04 -6.56 12.14
N ALA A 291 16.41 -5.49 12.64
CA ALA A 291 15.20 -4.94 12.02
C ALA A 291 15.45 -3.54 11.45
N ARG A 292 14.62 -3.13 10.48
CA ARG A 292 14.57 -1.75 9.97
C ARG A 292 13.12 -1.40 9.69
N ASN A 293 12.75 -0.15 9.95
CA ASN A 293 11.44 0.40 9.61
C ASN A 293 11.59 1.42 8.47
N TRP A 294 10.83 1.25 7.38
CA TRP A 294 10.70 2.28 6.34
C TRP A 294 9.34 2.97 6.45
N ILE A 295 9.37 4.30 6.52
CA ILE A 295 8.16 5.13 6.63
C ILE A 295 8.07 6.12 5.47
N GLY A 296 6.86 6.57 5.13
CA GLY A 296 6.67 7.62 4.13
C GLY A 296 7.33 8.92 4.61
N ASP A 297 8.23 9.48 3.80
CA ASP A 297 8.96 10.69 4.11
C ASP A 297 9.36 11.42 2.81
N ALA A 298 9.64 12.72 2.89
CA ALA A 298 10.04 13.50 1.72
C ALA A 298 11.49 13.21 1.28
N GLU A 299 12.32 12.70 2.19
CA GLU A 299 13.70 12.33 1.90
C GLU A 299 13.79 11.15 0.92
N PRO A 300 14.89 11.01 0.15
CA PRO A 300 15.12 9.85 -0.72
C PRO A 300 15.01 8.50 0.01
N LEU A 301 14.68 7.44 -0.73
CA LEU A 301 14.67 6.07 -0.21
C LEU A 301 16.00 5.74 0.47
N ASP A 302 15.93 5.05 1.61
CA ASP A 302 17.06 4.67 2.48
C ASP A 302 17.75 5.82 3.24
N THR A 303 17.28 7.07 3.14
CA THR A 303 17.79 8.13 4.02
C THR A 303 17.49 7.81 5.48
N PRO A 304 18.50 7.77 6.38
CA PRO A 304 18.27 7.51 7.80
C PRO A 304 17.54 8.66 8.48
N LEU A 305 16.44 8.32 9.16
CA LEU A 305 15.56 9.26 9.85
C LEU A 305 15.68 9.16 11.37
N ALA A 306 16.01 7.98 11.89
CA ALA A 306 16.27 7.77 13.31
C ALA A 306 17.08 6.49 13.56
N ASN A 307 17.79 6.45 14.69
CA ASN A 307 18.35 5.22 15.26
C ASN A 307 17.30 4.53 16.16
N PRO A 308 17.54 3.30 16.68
CA PRO A 308 16.59 2.57 17.52
C PRO A 308 15.97 3.37 18.68
N GLU A 309 16.76 4.21 19.34
CA GLU A 309 16.35 5.09 20.43
C GLU A 309 15.49 6.29 20.01
N GLY A 310 15.23 6.47 18.71
CA GLY A 310 14.55 7.63 18.16
C GLY A 310 15.49 8.84 18.06
N THR A 311 14.88 10.02 17.99
CA THR A 311 15.56 11.31 17.92
C THR A 311 14.80 12.35 18.74
N ALA A 312 15.17 13.64 18.67
CA ALA A 312 14.37 14.69 19.30
C ALA A 312 13.02 14.86 18.59
N SER A 313 12.99 14.61 17.27
CA SER A 313 11.80 14.83 16.46
C SER A 313 10.96 13.58 16.19
N ARG A 314 11.51 12.39 16.42
CA ARG A 314 10.86 11.10 16.14
C ARG A 314 10.96 10.17 17.34
N SER A 315 9.84 9.53 17.65
CA SER A 315 9.76 8.52 18.71
C SER A 315 10.64 7.30 18.42
N SER A 316 11.11 6.66 19.48
CA SER A 316 11.81 5.38 19.39
C SER A 316 10.89 4.29 18.85
N MET A 317 11.40 3.51 17.89
CA MET A 317 10.74 2.33 17.33
C MET A 317 11.45 1.02 17.70
N GLY A 318 12.52 1.09 18.50
CA GLY A 318 13.37 -0.06 18.82
C GLY A 318 14.28 -0.53 17.68
N CYS A 319 14.12 0.01 16.46
CA CYS A 319 14.96 -0.27 15.30
C CYS A 319 15.26 1.03 14.51
N PRO A 320 16.28 1.06 13.63
CA PRO A 320 16.52 2.21 12.76
C PRO A 320 15.32 2.50 11.85
N ILE A 321 15.02 3.78 11.69
CA ILE A 321 13.95 4.29 10.83
C ILE A 321 14.59 4.91 9.59
N LEU A 322 14.14 4.48 8.41
CA LEU A 322 14.60 4.95 7.11
C LEU A 322 13.42 5.53 6.32
N SER A 323 13.71 6.42 5.38
CA SER A 323 12.71 6.91 4.43
C SER A 323 12.37 5.84 3.39
N ALA A 324 11.09 5.66 3.11
CA ALA A 324 10.55 4.89 1.98
C ALA A 324 10.55 5.69 0.66
N GLY A 325 10.96 6.96 0.70
CA GLY A 325 10.97 7.88 -0.43
C GLY A 325 9.70 8.74 -0.56
N PRO A 326 9.77 9.86 -1.29
CA PRO A 326 8.66 10.83 -1.42
C PRO A 326 7.44 10.25 -2.15
N ASP A 327 7.63 9.24 -2.98
CA ASP A 327 6.53 8.59 -3.70
C ASP A 327 5.71 7.63 -2.82
N ALA A 328 6.22 7.25 -1.65
CA ALA A 328 5.55 6.39 -0.68
C ALA A 328 4.66 7.18 0.30
N TYR A 329 3.93 8.18 -0.21
CA TYR A 329 3.11 9.11 0.59
C TYR A 329 1.79 8.52 1.11
N LEU A 330 1.49 7.26 0.79
CA LEU A 330 0.35 6.50 1.32
C LEU A 330 0.85 5.14 1.81
N ALA A 331 0.18 4.62 2.84
CA ALA A 331 0.45 3.30 3.42
C ALA A 331 0.55 2.19 2.34
N GLU A 332 -0.45 2.11 1.46
CA GLU A 332 -0.50 1.12 0.37
C GLU A 332 0.61 1.27 -0.69
N LEU A 333 1.35 2.39 -0.69
CA LEU A 333 2.49 2.60 -1.58
C LEU A 333 3.82 2.20 -0.96
N LEU A 334 3.90 2.01 0.37
CA LEU A 334 5.15 1.72 1.07
C LEU A 334 5.85 0.49 0.49
N LEU A 335 5.16 -0.64 0.38
CA LEU A 335 5.76 -1.87 -0.16
C LEU A 335 6.17 -1.71 -1.62
N ILE A 336 5.41 -0.96 -2.43
CA ILE A 336 5.71 -0.76 -3.86
C ILE A 336 7.06 -0.04 -4.05
N TYR A 337 7.37 0.94 -3.20
CA TYR A 337 8.58 1.75 -3.32
C TYR A 337 9.74 1.25 -2.46
N ALA A 338 9.47 0.66 -1.30
CA ALA A 338 10.50 0.24 -0.34
C ALA A 338 10.93 -1.22 -0.48
N TYR A 339 10.22 -2.09 -1.24
CA TYR A 339 10.65 -3.49 -1.38
C TYR A 339 12.09 -3.66 -1.90
N PRO A 340 12.64 -2.83 -2.83
CA PRO A 340 14.01 -3.00 -3.27
C PRO A 340 15.01 -2.82 -2.13
N ALA A 341 14.77 -1.82 -1.27
CA ALA A 341 15.58 -1.57 -0.07
C ALA A 341 15.43 -2.69 0.96
N ALA A 342 14.20 -3.15 1.21
CA ALA A 342 13.94 -4.27 2.12
C ALA A 342 14.63 -5.57 1.67
N LEU A 343 14.57 -5.90 0.37
CA LEU A 343 15.26 -7.08 -0.18
C LEU A 343 16.78 -6.93 -0.15
N LYS A 344 17.30 -5.72 -0.41
CA LYS A 344 18.72 -5.42 -0.25
C LYS A 344 19.17 -5.63 1.21
N PHE A 345 18.39 -5.15 2.17
CA PHE A 345 18.66 -5.37 3.59
C PHE A 345 18.64 -6.85 3.96
N ILE A 346 17.64 -7.61 3.52
CA ILE A 346 17.58 -9.07 3.75
C ILE A 346 18.84 -9.75 3.21
N ARG A 347 19.28 -9.37 2.00
CA ARG A 347 20.53 -9.86 1.42
C ARG A 347 21.74 -9.51 2.27
N GLU A 348 21.89 -8.24 2.67
CA GLU A 348 22.99 -7.78 3.53
C GLU A 348 23.10 -8.61 4.82
N VAL A 349 21.97 -8.84 5.48
CA VAL A 349 21.89 -9.63 6.72
C VAL A 349 22.24 -11.11 6.48
N ALA A 350 21.80 -11.66 5.36
CA ALA A 350 22.02 -13.05 4.98
C ALA A 350 23.47 -13.36 4.58
N THR A 351 24.20 -12.37 4.02
CA THR A 351 25.56 -12.56 3.51
C THR A 351 26.65 -12.06 4.44
N THR A 352 26.30 -11.31 5.49
CA THR A 352 27.27 -10.71 6.42
C THR A 352 27.27 -11.49 7.73
N GLU A 353 28.40 -12.13 8.04
CA GLU A 353 28.63 -12.77 9.33
C GLU A 353 28.50 -11.75 10.46
N ASP A 354 27.82 -12.12 11.55
CA ASP A 354 27.57 -11.26 12.71
C ASP A 354 26.96 -9.88 12.39
N PHE A 355 26.18 -9.79 11.29
CA PHE A 355 25.50 -8.55 10.91
C PHE A 355 24.80 -7.88 12.10
N ARG A 356 25.03 -6.57 12.21
CA ARG A 356 24.31 -5.64 13.08
C ARG A 356 24.07 -4.38 12.29
N ASN A 357 22.90 -3.76 12.47
CA ASN A 357 22.62 -2.45 11.91
C ASN A 357 23.75 -1.48 12.30
N PRO A 358 24.26 -0.69 11.34
CA PRO A 358 25.17 0.38 11.68
C PRO A 358 24.42 1.44 12.50
N ARG A 359 25.19 2.24 13.23
CA ARG A 359 24.65 3.46 13.82
C ARG A 359 24.68 4.54 12.76
N TYR A 360 23.52 5.09 12.44
CA TYR A 360 23.38 6.07 11.37
C TYR A 360 23.68 7.48 11.89
N GLU A 361 24.34 8.27 11.06
CA GLU A 361 24.39 9.71 11.23
C GLU A 361 23.04 10.28 10.76
N VAL A 362 22.26 10.82 11.69
CA VAL A 362 20.93 11.37 11.41
C VAL A 362 21.02 12.89 11.46
N ASN A 363 20.77 13.52 10.32
CA ASN A 363 20.75 14.96 10.19
C ASN A 363 19.33 15.47 10.45
N GLU A 364 19.06 15.90 11.68
CA GLU A 364 17.80 16.57 12.00
C GLU A 364 17.93 18.08 11.77
N ALA A 365 16.97 18.64 11.03
CA ALA A 365 16.80 20.08 11.02
C ALA A 365 16.44 20.54 12.45
N PRO A 366 17.00 21.67 12.92
CA PRO A 366 16.59 22.23 14.20
C PRO A 366 15.09 22.53 14.17
N PRO A 367 14.37 22.37 15.30
CA PRO A 367 12.94 22.67 15.36
C PRO A 367 12.70 24.13 14.95
N GLU A 368 11.68 24.37 14.13
CA GLU A 368 11.30 25.73 13.72
C GLU A 368 10.55 26.46 14.84
N PRO A 369 10.53 27.81 14.88
CA PRO A 369 9.87 28.60 15.95
C PRO A 369 8.38 28.33 16.22
N ASP A 370 7.71 27.76 15.23
CA ASP A 370 6.29 27.40 15.27
C ASP A 370 6.08 25.90 15.60
N ASP A 371 7.16 25.15 15.75
CA ASP A 371 7.14 23.79 16.27
C ASP A 371 6.86 23.83 17.78
N ALA A 372 5.94 22.97 18.25
CA ALA A 372 5.63 22.82 19.67
C ALA A 372 6.87 22.48 20.53
N ARG A 373 7.94 22.01 19.89
CA ARG A 373 9.24 21.66 20.50
C ARG A 373 10.22 22.84 20.58
N TYR A 374 9.92 23.98 19.97
CA TYR A 374 10.78 25.15 20.00
C TYR A 374 10.71 25.85 21.35
N TRP A 375 11.75 25.64 22.16
CA TRP A 375 11.91 26.32 23.44
C TRP A 375 12.28 27.80 23.20
N ARG A 376 11.33 28.73 23.44
CA ARG A 376 11.55 30.19 23.29
C ARG A 376 12.44 30.82 24.38
N GLY A 377 12.98 30.03 25.31
CA GLY A 377 13.75 30.55 26.45
C GLY A 377 12.86 31.23 27.50
N TYR A 378 13.40 31.42 28.70
CA TYR A 378 12.78 32.24 29.76
C TYR A 378 12.95 33.74 29.47
N ALA A 379 12.51 34.22 28.31
CA ALA A 379 12.58 35.64 27.97
C ALA A 379 11.30 36.43 28.34
N ASP A 380 10.25 35.77 28.86
CA ASP A 380 8.98 36.41 29.25
C ASP A 380 8.81 36.55 30.76
N LYS A 381 9.82 37.06 31.47
CA LYS A 381 9.66 37.60 32.83
C LYS A 381 10.64 38.75 33.09
N ASP A 382 10.41 39.89 32.46
CA ASP A 382 10.82 41.18 33.04
C ASP A 382 9.97 42.37 32.57
N ASP A 383 8.69 42.14 32.25
CA ASP A 383 7.71 43.23 32.13
C ASP A 383 7.06 43.50 33.48
N ASN A 384 7.88 44.02 34.39
CA ASN A 384 7.40 44.80 35.53
C ASN A 384 7.88 46.24 35.34
N LYS A 385 7.37 46.90 34.29
CA LYS A 385 7.44 48.35 34.14
C LYS A 385 6.05 48.94 34.34
N VAL A 386 5.94 49.55 35.51
CA VAL A 386 4.87 50.41 36.01
C VAL A 386 4.45 51.43 34.95
N ASP A 387 3.15 51.45 34.67
CA ASP A 387 2.46 52.42 33.83
C ASP A 387 2.69 53.86 34.32
N GLY A 388 3.05 54.74 33.39
CA GLY A 388 3.26 56.16 33.65
C GLY A 388 3.26 57.00 32.38
N GLU A 389 2.05 57.43 32.00
CA GLU A 389 1.69 58.69 31.31
C GLU A 389 2.20 59.02 29.88
N GLU A 390 1.21 59.09 28.99
CA GLU A 390 0.95 60.07 27.91
C GLU A 390 2.13 60.79 27.20
N SER A 391 2.20 60.62 25.87
CA SER A 391 1.99 61.74 24.92
C SER A 391 2.04 61.35 23.42
N ARG A 392 0.89 61.58 22.78
CA ARG A 392 0.61 62.13 21.42
C ARG A 392 1.60 61.97 20.25
N SER A 393 1.05 61.42 19.16
CA SER A 393 1.49 61.43 17.75
C SER A 393 1.83 62.83 17.20
N PRO A 394 2.58 62.96 16.08
CA PRO A 394 1.92 62.96 14.77
C PRO A 394 2.75 62.50 13.54
N GLU A 395 2.04 62.12 12.48
CA GLU A 395 2.46 62.14 11.06
C GLU A 395 1.56 63.17 10.31
N PRO A 396 1.75 63.56 9.02
CA PRO A 396 2.94 63.50 8.13
C PRO A 396 3.12 64.75 7.18
N ALA A 397 4.14 64.66 6.28
CA ALA A 397 4.27 65.22 4.89
C ALA A 397 4.86 66.64 4.67
N PRO A 398 5.22 67.07 3.42
CA PRO A 398 6.08 66.47 2.36
C PRO A 398 7.06 67.45 1.63
N SER A 399 7.91 66.89 0.73
CA SER A 399 8.43 67.45 -0.56
C SER A 399 9.31 68.72 -0.62
N ALA A 400 10.53 68.62 -1.20
CA ALA A 400 10.84 68.98 -2.61
C ALA A 400 12.33 69.28 -2.91
N LEU A 401 12.72 69.00 -4.17
CA LEU A 401 13.76 69.62 -5.03
C LEU A 401 15.17 69.01 -5.15
N ALA A 402 15.42 68.45 -6.34
CA ALA A 402 16.69 68.19 -7.04
C ALA A 402 17.25 69.51 -7.67
N PRO A 403 18.37 69.60 -8.46
CA PRO A 403 18.89 68.61 -9.43
C PRO A 403 20.43 68.54 -9.69
N ASP A 404 20.78 67.62 -10.61
CA ASP A 404 21.87 67.56 -11.61
C ASP A 404 23.37 67.59 -11.22
N VAL A 405 24.14 66.59 -11.69
CA VAL A 405 25.02 66.66 -12.89
C VAL A 405 25.76 65.32 -13.06
N ALA A 406 25.76 64.80 -14.29
CA ALA A 406 26.53 63.65 -14.76
C ALA A 406 27.87 64.05 -15.37
N ALA A 407 28.93 63.24 -15.19
CA ALA A 407 29.95 62.91 -16.20
C ALA A 407 31.08 61.99 -15.66
N GLY A 408 31.42 60.94 -16.41
CA GLY A 408 32.83 60.65 -16.73
C GLY A 408 33.54 59.40 -16.14
N LYS A 409 33.38 58.25 -16.81
CA LYS A 409 34.44 57.38 -17.42
C LYS A 409 35.83 57.20 -16.74
N LEU A 410 36.25 55.95 -16.48
CA LEU A 410 37.29 55.17 -17.23
C LEU A 410 37.85 53.94 -16.45
N ASP A 411 37.87 52.81 -17.17
CA ASP A 411 38.84 51.69 -17.27
C ASP A 411 39.53 51.04 -16.05
N LEU A 412 39.47 49.69 -16.02
CA LEU A 412 40.65 48.83 -16.22
C LEU A 412 40.24 47.39 -16.58
N ALA A 413 41.00 46.81 -17.50
CA ALA A 413 40.76 45.58 -18.24
C ALA A 413 41.38 44.32 -17.59
N ASN A 414 40.91 43.13 -18.00
CA ASN A 414 41.81 42.10 -18.56
C ASN A 414 41.09 41.03 -19.38
N LYS A 415 41.70 40.70 -20.53
CA LYS A 415 41.40 39.67 -21.55
C LYS A 415 41.78 38.27 -21.03
N SER A 416 41.22 37.15 -21.49
CA SER A 416 41.38 36.50 -22.81
C SER A 416 40.50 35.23 -22.80
N ASP A 417 39.69 34.88 -23.81
CA ASP A 417 39.88 34.54 -25.23
C ASP A 417 39.90 33.01 -25.47
N ASP A 418 38.73 32.54 -25.94
CA ASP A 418 38.40 31.51 -26.93
C ASP A 418 39.25 30.24 -27.16
N GLY A 419 38.53 29.12 -27.31
CA GLY A 419 39.06 27.93 -27.97
C GLY A 419 38.16 26.69 -27.90
N ASN A 420 37.08 26.65 -28.68
CA ASN A 420 36.50 25.40 -29.20
C ASN A 420 37.21 25.07 -30.53
N PRO A 421 37.52 23.80 -30.87
CA PRO A 421 36.62 23.13 -31.83
C PRO A 421 36.54 21.58 -31.78
N ALA A 422 35.38 21.09 -32.24
CA ALA A 422 35.13 19.98 -33.19
C ALA A 422 35.45 18.49 -32.87
N ALA A 423 34.36 17.71 -32.85
CA ALA A 423 34.04 16.54 -33.69
C ALA A 423 35.04 15.37 -33.90
N ALA A 424 34.60 14.16 -33.49
CA ALA A 424 34.87 12.82 -34.06
C ALA A 424 33.77 11.87 -33.47
N LYS A 425 32.93 11.06 -34.17
CA LYS A 425 33.17 9.90 -35.08
C LYS A 425 34.20 8.92 -34.50
N ASP A 426 34.02 7.61 -34.36
CA ASP A 426 33.01 6.57 -34.60
C ASP A 426 33.17 5.58 -33.41
N ASP A 427 32.27 4.65 -33.06
CA ASP A 427 32.28 3.30 -33.63
C ASP A 427 31.05 2.52 -33.16
N ALA A 428 30.29 2.06 -34.15
CA ALA A 428 29.32 1.01 -34.01
C ALA A 428 30.04 -0.35 -33.94
N VAL A 429 29.59 -1.22 -33.04
CA VAL A 429 29.99 -2.64 -32.96
C VAL A 429 28.72 -3.48 -33.16
N PRO A 430 28.80 -4.60 -33.89
CA PRO A 430 27.75 -5.02 -34.80
C PRO A 430 26.70 -5.94 -34.16
N VAL A 431 25.49 -5.86 -34.72
CA VAL A 431 24.42 -6.85 -34.59
C VAL A 431 24.91 -8.15 -35.23
N ALA A 432 25.04 -9.20 -34.42
CA ALA A 432 25.20 -10.56 -34.90
C ALA A 432 23.80 -11.12 -35.23
N GLU A 433 23.59 -11.40 -36.51
CA GLU A 433 22.51 -12.24 -37.02
C GLU A 433 22.69 -13.68 -36.48
N GLU A 434 21.77 -14.14 -35.64
CA GLU A 434 21.60 -15.57 -35.42
C GLU A 434 20.79 -16.17 -36.58
N LYS A 435 21.47 -17.04 -37.34
CA LYS A 435 20.87 -17.92 -38.33
C LYS A 435 20.05 -19.01 -37.63
N GLU A 436 18.80 -19.15 -38.06
CA GLU A 436 18.03 -20.38 -37.93
C GLU A 436 18.79 -21.57 -38.55
N PRO A 437 18.76 -22.75 -37.91
CA PRO A 437 18.85 -24.02 -38.61
C PRO A 437 17.45 -24.64 -38.74
N ASP A 438 16.94 -24.61 -39.97
CA ASP A 438 15.98 -25.57 -40.49
C ASP A 438 16.73 -26.86 -40.84
N ASP A 439 16.38 -28.00 -40.22
CA ASP A 439 16.18 -29.24 -40.98
C ASP A 439 15.55 -30.36 -40.14
N THR A 440 14.30 -30.63 -40.50
CA THR A 440 13.66 -31.92 -40.81
C THR A 440 14.24 -33.28 -40.31
N ALA A 441 13.29 -34.14 -39.93
CA ALA A 441 13.13 -35.57 -40.31
C ALA A 441 13.12 -36.64 -39.19
N ASN A 442 11.91 -37.04 -38.78
CA ASN A 442 11.36 -38.42 -38.79
C ASN A 442 9.99 -38.37 -38.07
N ARG A 443 8.81 -38.45 -38.72
CA ARG A 443 8.20 -39.57 -39.46
C ARG A 443 8.40 -40.93 -38.79
N ASP A 444 7.38 -41.41 -38.07
CA ASP A 444 6.56 -42.53 -38.54
C ASP A 444 5.33 -42.83 -37.63
N ARG A 445 4.20 -43.09 -38.33
CA ARG A 445 3.03 -43.93 -37.98
C ARG A 445 1.87 -43.41 -37.09
N GLU A 446 0.88 -42.87 -37.80
CA GLU A 446 -0.59 -43.13 -37.79
C GLU A 446 -1.05 -44.60 -37.51
N PRO A 447 -2.37 -44.94 -37.47
CA PRO A 447 -3.61 -44.15 -37.20
C PRO A 447 -4.70 -44.90 -36.37
N ASN A 448 -5.79 -44.19 -36.01
CA ASN A 448 -7.22 -44.59 -35.95
C ASN A 448 -7.95 -43.78 -34.87
N SER A 449 -9.22 -43.38 -34.97
CA SER A 449 -10.24 -43.32 -36.01
C SER A 449 -11.45 -42.61 -35.38
N ASP A 450 -12.38 -42.14 -36.21
CA ASP A 450 -13.80 -41.88 -35.91
C ASP A 450 -14.23 -40.49 -35.38
N GLU A 451 -14.41 -39.58 -36.35
CA GLU A 451 -15.57 -38.67 -36.39
C GLU A 451 -16.87 -39.45 -36.74
N PRO A 452 -18.05 -38.85 -36.55
CA PRO A 452 -18.70 -38.34 -37.77
C PRO A 452 -19.31 -36.95 -37.64
N ALA A 453 -19.26 -36.27 -38.79
CA ALA A 453 -19.88 -34.99 -39.12
C ALA A 453 -21.41 -35.05 -39.24
N GLU A 454 -22.05 -33.90 -39.00
CA GLU A 454 -23.32 -33.54 -39.64
C GLU A 454 -23.21 -32.13 -40.24
N THR A 455 -23.61 -32.03 -41.50
CA THR A 455 -23.50 -30.89 -42.41
C THR A 455 -24.85 -30.23 -42.69
N ASP A 456 -24.80 -28.90 -42.85
CA ASP A 456 -25.56 -28.03 -43.78
C ASP A 456 -27.05 -27.66 -43.51
N PRO A 457 -27.59 -26.56 -44.12
CA PRO A 457 -26.96 -25.50 -44.95
C PRO A 457 -27.36 -24.04 -44.63
N VAL A 458 -26.57 -23.13 -45.20
CA VAL A 458 -26.84 -21.70 -45.50
C VAL A 458 -27.73 -21.55 -46.75
N PRO A 459 -28.42 -20.41 -46.93
CA PRO A 459 -28.59 -19.86 -48.28
C PRO A 459 -28.07 -18.42 -48.43
N ALA A 460 -27.57 -18.16 -49.63
CA ALA A 460 -26.87 -16.96 -50.09
C ALA A 460 -27.78 -15.88 -50.72
N SER A 461 -27.30 -14.63 -50.73
CA SER A 461 -27.48 -13.65 -51.84
C SER A 461 -26.35 -12.58 -51.70
N LYS A 462 -25.41 -12.43 -52.66
CA LYS A 462 -25.44 -11.49 -53.82
C LYS A 462 -25.87 -10.06 -53.42
N ASP A 463 -25.21 -8.95 -53.77
CA ASP A 463 -24.26 -8.67 -54.84
C ASP A 463 -23.61 -7.27 -54.64
N HIS A 464 -22.43 -7.08 -55.23
CA HIS A 464 -21.87 -5.86 -55.86
C HIS A 464 -21.53 -4.60 -55.03
N GLY A 465 -20.29 -4.11 -55.22
CA GLY A 465 -20.05 -2.66 -55.33
C GLY A 465 -18.69 -2.10 -54.90
N THR A 466 -17.71 -2.15 -55.81
CA THR A 466 -16.74 -1.07 -56.13
C THR A 466 -15.87 -0.45 -55.03
N THR A 467 -14.56 -0.69 -55.17
CA THR A 467 -13.45 0.16 -54.70
C THR A 467 -13.49 1.55 -55.34
N PRO A 468 -12.98 2.57 -54.63
CA PRO A 468 -11.93 3.38 -55.25
C PRO A 468 -10.75 3.67 -54.31
N THR A 469 -9.57 3.49 -54.87
CA THR A 469 -8.29 4.07 -54.47
C THR A 469 -8.33 5.60 -54.48
N MET A 470 -7.81 6.24 -53.43
CA MET A 470 -7.13 7.56 -53.33
C MET A 470 -6.81 7.74 -51.83
N SER A 471 -5.75 8.33 -51.33
CA SER A 471 -4.56 9.00 -51.85
C SER A 471 -3.74 9.37 -50.61
N ASP A 472 -2.42 9.17 -50.63
CA ASP A 472 -1.52 9.67 -49.59
C ASP A 472 -1.63 11.19 -49.45
N HIS A 473 -2.08 11.66 -48.29
CA HIS A 473 -1.94 13.06 -47.85
C HIS A 473 -1.39 13.09 -46.43
N LYS A 474 -0.10 13.37 -46.34
CA LYS A 474 0.65 13.68 -45.12
C LYS A 474 0.39 15.14 -44.74
N PRO A 475 -0.21 15.46 -43.58
CA PRO A 475 -0.30 16.84 -43.11
C PRO A 475 1.01 17.27 -42.42
N PRO A 476 1.33 18.57 -42.42
CA PRO A 476 2.60 19.09 -41.91
C PRO A 476 2.63 19.11 -40.38
N MET A 477 3.78 18.73 -39.81
CA MET A 477 4.09 18.98 -38.41
C MET A 477 4.19 20.48 -38.17
N ALA A 478 3.39 21.00 -37.24
CA ALA A 478 3.56 22.33 -36.66
C ALA A 478 3.88 22.15 -35.16
N GLU A 479 5.03 22.67 -34.75
CA GLU A 479 5.46 22.82 -33.36
C GLU A 479 4.44 23.67 -32.58
N ALA A 480 3.93 23.13 -31.47
CA ALA A 480 3.19 23.90 -30.48
C ALA A 480 3.45 23.33 -29.07
N ALA A 481 4.50 23.82 -28.42
CA ALA A 481 4.66 23.82 -26.97
C ALA A 481 5.38 25.12 -26.58
N PRO A 482 4.70 26.03 -25.86
CA PRO A 482 4.84 26.03 -24.40
C PRO A 482 3.55 26.29 -23.59
N GLU A 483 2.40 26.59 -24.23
CA GLU A 483 1.18 27.02 -23.50
C GLU A 483 0.45 25.88 -22.78
N LYS A 484 0.54 24.64 -23.28
CA LYS A 484 -0.14 23.48 -22.68
C LYS A 484 0.44 23.05 -21.32
N LYS A 485 1.70 23.36 -21.04
CA LYS A 485 2.34 23.02 -19.76
C LYS A 485 1.84 23.94 -18.64
N LYS A 486 1.71 25.24 -18.93
CA LYS A 486 1.22 26.25 -17.99
C LYS A 486 -0.24 26.02 -17.58
N ALA A 487 -1.10 25.61 -18.52
CA ALA A 487 -2.49 25.26 -18.23
C ALA A 487 -2.63 23.99 -17.37
N GLY A 488 -1.73 23.02 -17.53
CA GLY A 488 -1.70 21.80 -16.70
C GLY A 488 -1.27 22.06 -15.25
N ASP A 489 -0.32 22.97 -15.06
CA ASP A 489 0.17 23.34 -13.73
C ASP A 489 -0.86 24.20 -12.96
N GLU A 490 -1.59 25.07 -13.66
CA GLU A 490 -2.66 25.89 -13.07
C GLU A 490 -3.88 25.03 -12.67
N ALA A 491 -4.23 24.01 -13.46
CA ALA A 491 -5.28 23.05 -13.11
C ALA A 491 -4.91 22.20 -11.88
N LYS A 492 -3.64 21.80 -11.75
CA LYS A 492 -3.14 21.08 -10.56
C LYS A 492 -3.16 21.95 -9.31
N ALA A 493 -2.80 23.24 -9.43
CA ALA A 493 -2.86 24.18 -8.32
C ALA A 493 -4.31 24.40 -7.82
N GLN A 494 -5.26 24.56 -8.74
CA GLN A 494 -6.68 24.70 -8.40
C GLN A 494 -7.25 23.43 -7.74
N GLN A 495 -6.85 22.25 -8.20
CA GLN A 495 -7.26 20.98 -7.61
C GLN A 495 -6.68 20.80 -6.20
N LEU A 496 -5.42 21.18 -5.98
CA LEU A 496 -4.78 21.14 -4.67
C LEU A 496 -5.45 22.11 -3.69
N GLU A 497 -5.81 23.32 -4.13
CA GLU A 497 -6.49 24.30 -3.29
C GLU A 497 -7.93 23.87 -2.94
N PHE A 498 -8.64 23.22 -3.87
CA PHE A 498 -9.92 22.60 -3.59
C PHE A 498 -9.81 21.51 -2.51
N MET A 499 -8.82 20.62 -2.60
CA MET A 499 -8.60 19.59 -1.57
C MET A 499 -8.24 20.20 -0.21
N ARG A 500 -7.43 21.27 -0.17
CA ARG A 500 -7.13 21.98 1.08
C ARG A 500 -8.38 22.54 1.74
N ARG A 501 -9.31 23.12 0.97
CA ARG A 501 -10.58 23.66 1.51
C ARG A 501 -11.49 22.55 2.05
N GLU A 502 -11.58 21.41 1.37
CA GLU A 502 -12.35 20.24 1.84
C GLU A 502 -11.80 19.66 3.15
N VAL A 503 -10.46 19.60 3.29
CA VAL A 503 -9.82 19.14 4.53
C VAL A 503 -10.11 20.11 5.68
N VAL A 504 -9.95 21.41 5.47
CA VAL A 504 -10.28 22.43 6.49
C VAL A 504 -11.76 22.34 6.89
N HIS A 505 -12.67 22.21 5.93
CA HIS A 505 -14.10 22.07 6.22
C HIS A 505 -14.41 20.81 7.04
N THR A 506 -13.72 19.70 6.75
CA THR A 506 -13.88 18.44 7.49
C THR A 506 -13.38 18.56 8.93
N ILE A 507 -12.24 19.24 9.15
CA ILE A 507 -11.71 19.50 10.50
C ILE A 507 -12.68 20.36 11.30
N GLU A 508 -13.22 21.44 10.72
CA GLU A 508 -14.21 22.30 11.38
C GLU A 508 -15.49 21.53 11.76
N GLN A 509 -15.92 20.55 10.93
CA GLN A 509 -17.07 19.70 11.25
C GLN A 509 -16.77 18.76 12.43
N PHE A 510 -15.57 18.21 12.50
CA PHE A 510 -15.14 17.35 13.62
C PHE A 510 -15.05 18.13 14.93
N GLU A 511 -14.50 19.35 14.90
CA GLU A 511 -14.43 20.22 16.08
C GLU A 511 -15.82 20.57 16.63
N LYS A 512 -16.76 20.91 15.74
CA LYS A 512 -18.16 21.17 16.14
C LYS A 512 -18.81 19.95 16.80
N LEU A 513 -18.55 18.76 16.26
CA LEU A 513 -19.08 17.50 16.80
C LEU A 513 -18.48 17.15 18.16
N ALA A 514 -17.20 17.46 18.36
CA ALA A 514 -16.50 17.28 19.63
C ALA A 514 -17.05 18.22 20.72
N VAL A 515 -17.27 19.50 20.39
CA VAL A 515 -17.88 20.49 21.30
C VAL A 515 -19.30 20.06 21.69
N GLN A 516 -20.12 19.64 20.72
CA GLN A 516 -21.48 19.18 20.99
C GLN A 516 -21.52 17.99 21.98
N LYS A 517 -20.60 17.03 21.82
CA LYS A 517 -20.52 15.88 22.74
C LYS A 517 -20.05 16.25 24.15
N LEU A 518 -19.20 17.26 24.28
CA LEU A 518 -18.78 17.78 25.59
C LEU A 518 -19.92 18.50 26.32
N GLU A 519 -20.75 19.24 25.58
CA GLU A 519 -21.95 19.89 26.14
C GLU A 519 -23.04 18.89 26.55
N GLU A 520 -23.19 17.79 25.82
CA GLU A 520 -24.13 16.70 26.15
C GLU A 520 -23.66 15.87 27.36
N GLY A 521 -22.34 15.76 27.58
CA GLY A 521 -21.77 15.04 28.73
C GLY A 521 -21.79 15.80 30.07
N GLY A 522 -21.97 17.13 30.05
CA GLY A 522 -21.93 17.98 31.25
C GLY A 522 -23.23 18.06 32.07
N ARG A 523 -24.27 17.30 31.71
CA ARG A 523 -25.63 17.47 32.28
C ARG A 523 -26.14 16.35 33.20
N VAL A 524 -25.25 15.50 33.72
CA VAL A 524 -25.62 14.48 34.71
C VAL A 524 -24.82 14.67 35.99
N GLY A 525 -25.45 15.27 37.01
CA GLY A 525 -24.92 15.31 38.37
C GLY A 525 -25.52 16.43 39.21
N GLY A 526 -26.55 16.12 40.00
CA GLY A 526 -26.98 17.00 41.10
C GLY A 526 -28.45 16.85 41.51
N SER A 527 -28.75 15.88 42.37
CA SER A 527 -29.77 16.04 43.42
C SER A 527 -29.48 15.08 44.57
N SER A 528 -28.92 15.63 45.64
CA SER A 528 -28.89 15.06 46.98
C SER A 528 -30.15 15.48 47.76
N ASP A 529 -30.24 14.94 48.98
CA ASP A 529 -31.09 15.30 50.12
C ASP A 529 -32.31 14.34 50.23
N ASP A 530 -32.23 13.33 51.09
CA ASP A 530 -32.41 13.33 52.56
C ASP A 530 -33.89 13.07 52.89
N ASP A 531 -34.15 12.01 53.67
CA ASP A 531 -35.06 11.98 54.82
C ASP A 531 -35.33 10.53 55.28
N ASP A 532 -34.98 10.32 56.56
CA ASP A 532 -35.77 9.67 57.61
C ASP A 532 -35.95 8.14 57.66
N ASP A 533 -35.30 7.61 58.70
CA ASP A 533 -35.91 6.95 59.87
C ASP A 533 -36.28 5.46 59.89
N GLU A 534 -35.84 4.89 61.02
CA GLU A 534 -36.53 3.96 61.92
C GLU A 534 -36.35 2.43 61.75
N ASP A 535 -35.86 1.88 62.87
CA ASP A 535 -36.26 0.65 63.56
C ASP A 535 -35.64 -0.69 63.12
N GLU A 536 -34.89 -1.34 64.04
CA GLU A 536 -35.29 -2.52 64.84
C GLU A 536 -35.25 -3.79 63.94
N ASP A 537 -34.69 -4.94 64.27
CA ASP A 537 -34.21 -5.56 65.49
C ASP A 537 -33.51 -6.87 65.05
N GLU A 538 -32.55 -7.28 65.87
CA GLU A 538 -32.34 -8.66 66.33
C GLU A 538 -32.07 -9.84 65.36
N ASP A 539 -31.14 -10.66 65.86
CA ASP A 539 -31.02 -12.13 65.71
C ASP A 539 -30.62 -12.69 64.34
N GLU A 540 -29.96 -13.83 64.19
CA GLU A 540 -29.16 -14.77 64.99
C GLU A 540 -28.63 -15.74 63.90
N ASP A 541 -27.46 -16.32 64.14
CA ASP A 541 -27.07 -17.68 63.73
C ASP A 541 -26.91 -18.14 62.25
N GLU A 542 -25.72 -18.75 62.06
CA GLU A 542 -25.42 -20.00 61.34
C GLU A 542 -26.06 -20.30 59.97
N ILE A 543 -25.23 -20.38 58.92
CA ILE A 543 -24.61 -21.62 58.34
C ILE A 543 -23.72 -21.23 57.15
#